data_AF-A0A2A2EYE6-F1
#
_entry.id   AF-A0A2A2EYE6-F1
#
_cell.length_a   1.000
_cell.length_b   1.000
_cell.length_c   1.000
_cell.angle_alpha   90.00
_cell.angle_beta   90.00
_cell.angle_gamma   90.00
#
_symmetry.space_group_name_H-M   'P 1'
#
loop_
_entity.id
_entity.type
_entity.pdbx_description
1 polymer ?
#
loop_
_entity_poly.entity_id
_entity_poly.type
_entity_poly.pdbx_seq_one_letter_code
_entity_poly.pdbx_strand_id
1 'polypeptide(L)'
;MSQLEQGQRPSRTINQDPDAMPPLGKAIPLGIQHIMAMFAGNVTPPIIIAGVIGATTGEQIFLIQVALFVAGIATLVQTIGMGPIGARLPIVQGTSFGFLPVALPLAGTFGLPAVLGASLVAGMLQVGLGAFLKKIRHWFSPVVTGIVVLLIGITLMPVGLNYAAGGVGAEDFASPTNLGLAFFVLVVTVGVHQFGRGFLKAASILVGLASGYLLAILLGMVDFSSVADAAWFSIPRPLQYGLEFQLTAIIGMTLIMFVVGLETIGNISAITIGGAGRQAKDRELSGGVMADGVATSFAAIFNTLPNTAYAQNVGLITLTGVVSRHVVTIGGILLICMGLFPKLGGLVAAMPHAVLGGAGVVMFGMIASAGLKIIQECELNQRAMLIIAVSLSLGIGLPAVEAISETMPGQAGLLLKSGLVPAAVAALLLDAILPGKPTREPIEADETAAAADTVTPKQ
;
A
#
# COMPACT_ATOMS: atom_id res chain seq x y z
N MET A 1 15.25 42.23 22.36
CA MET A 1 15.75 41.45 21.22
C MET A 1 15.20 40.04 21.40
N SER A 2 14.37 39.42 20.56
CA SER A 2 13.74 39.73 19.27
C SER A 2 13.04 38.40 18.91
N GLN A 3 11.75 38.18 19.19
CA GLN A 3 10.68 38.14 18.18
C GLN A 3 11.00 37.51 16.80
N LEU A 4 11.98 36.60 16.69
CA LEU A 4 12.39 35.97 15.42
C LEU A 4 12.56 34.45 15.52
N GLU A 5 11.62 33.72 16.11
CA GLU A 5 11.51 32.25 15.90
C GLU A 5 10.05 31.75 15.82
N GLN A 6 9.11 32.63 15.47
CA GLN A 6 7.84 32.19 14.89
C GLN A 6 8.04 32.06 13.38
N GLY A 7 8.65 30.94 12.97
CA GLY A 7 8.60 30.51 11.58
C GLY A 7 7.14 30.47 11.16
N GLN A 8 6.75 31.40 10.29
CA GLN A 8 5.43 31.52 9.71
C GLN A 8 5.02 30.15 9.15
N ARG A 9 4.13 29.45 9.85
CA ARG A 9 3.41 28.31 9.30
C ARG A 9 2.69 28.83 8.06
N PRO A 10 2.86 28.23 6.87
CA PRO A 10 2.15 28.68 5.68
C PRO A 10 0.64 28.70 5.99
N SER A 11 -0.01 29.82 5.64
CA SER A 11 -1.44 30.06 5.79
C SER A 11 -2.26 28.81 5.43
N ARG A 12 -2.70 28.05 6.44
CA ARG A 12 -3.54 26.85 6.29
C ARG A 12 -4.98 27.31 6.08
N THR A 13 -5.31 27.70 4.86
CA THR A 13 -6.70 27.96 4.41
C THR A 13 -7.12 26.98 3.33
N ILE A 14 -6.75 25.71 3.49
CA ILE A 14 -7.50 24.63 2.86
C ILE A 14 -8.11 23.77 3.96
N ASN A 15 -9.40 23.55 3.80
CA ASN A 15 -10.37 23.09 4.78
C ASN A 15 -9.90 21.87 5.57
N GLN A 16 -9.89 21.98 6.91
CA GLN A 16 -9.62 20.85 7.84
C GLN A 16 -10.81 19.91 7.98
N ASP A 17 -11.97 20.28 7.44
CA ASP A 17 -13.15 19.44 7.40
C ASP A 17 -13.05 18.43 6.23
N PRO A 18 -13.03 17.11 6.51
CA PRO A 18 -13.07 16.10 5.47
C PRO A 18 -14.30 16.14 4.58
N ASP A 19 -15.41 16.70 5.07
CA ASP A 19 -16.69 16.76 4.35
C ASP A 19 -16.80 17.98 3.44
N ALA A 20 -15.85 18.91 3.54
CA ALA A 20 -15.85 20.08 2.69
C ALA A 20 -15.56 19.74 1.23
N MET A 21 -16.32 20.32 0.31
CA MET A 21 -16.11 20.17 -1.12
C MET A 21 -15.50 21.45 -1.70
N PRO A 22 -14.22 21.42 -2.15
CA PRO A 22 -13.66 22.51 -2.93
C PRO A 22 -14.41 22.67 -4.26
N PRO A 23 -14.37 23.85 -4.89
CA PRO A 23 -14.91 24.05 -6.24
C PRO A 23 -14.33 23.02 -7.21
N LEU A 24 -15.16 22.52 -8.15
CA LEU A 24 -14.76 21.44 -9.08
C LEU A 24 -13.46 21.74 -9.84
N GLY A 25 -13.25 23.00 -10.23
CA GLY A 25 -12.02 23.44 -10.90
C GLY A 25 -10.74 23.27 -10.08
N LYS A 26 -10.85 23.16 -8.74
CA LYS A 26 -9.73 22.80 -7.84
C LYS A 26 -9.77 21.32 -7.46
N ALA A 27 -10.96 20.77 -7.23
CA ALA A 27 -11.12 19.40 -6.76
C ALA A 27 -10.65 18.35 -7.79
N ILE A 28 -10.92 18.58 -9.09
CA ILE A 28 -10.52 17.64 -10.15
C ILE A 28 -8.99 17.55 -10.28
N PRO A 29 -8.23 18.65 -10.42
CA PRO A 29 -6.76 18.58 -10.44
C PRO A 29 -6.16 17.91 -9.20
N LEU A 30 -6.69 18.20 -8.01
CA LEU A 30 -6.23 17.58 -6.76
C LEU A 30 -6.51 16.07 -6.74
N GLY A 31 -7.68 15.65 -7.25
CA GLY A 31 -8.03 14.23 -7.41
C GLY A 31 -7.08 13.50 -8.36
N ILE A 32 -6.75 14.11 -9.50
CA ILE A 32 -5.74 13.59 -10.44
C ILE A 32 -4.39 13.45 -9.74
N GLN A 33 -4.00 14.44 -8.93
CA GLN A 33 -2.75 14.41 -8.18
C GLN A 33 -2.70 13.22 -7.20
N HIS A 34 -3.81 12.85 -6.56
CA HIS A 34 -3.86 11.63 -5.73
C HIS A 34 -3.68 10.35 -6.55
N ILE A 35 -4.29 10.27 -7.73
CA ILE A 35 -4.13 9.11 -8.63
C ILE A 35 -2.67 8.99 -9.06
N MET A 36 -2.07 10.10 -9.47
CA MET A 36 -0.67 10.13 -9.92
C MET A 36 0.29 9.68 -8.81
N ALA A 37 0.01 10.04 -7.55
CA ALA A 37 0.83 9.61 -6.41
C ALA A 37 0.76 8.10 -6.16
N MET A 38 -0.40 7.46 -6.38
CA MET A 38 -0.56 6.01 -6.17
C MET A 38 -0.27 5.16 -7.40
N PHE A 39 -0.32 5.75 -8.62
CA PHE A 39 -0.44 5.01 -9.88
C PHE A 39 0.63 3.93 -10.03
N ALA A 40 1.90 4.31 -9.87
CA ALA A 40 3.04 3.41 -9.93
C ALA A 40 2.91 2.27 -8.91
N GLY A 41 2.52 2.60 -7.68
CA GLY A 41 2.33 1.63 -6.61
C GLY A 41 1.20 0.64 -6.89
N ASN A 42 0.14 1.06 -7.59
CA ASN A 42 -1.02 0.23 -7.85
C ASN A 42 -0.85 -0.70 -9.05
N VAL A 43 -0.10 -0.26 -10.08
CA VAL A 43 0.14 -1.08 -11.28
C VAL A 43 1.32 -2.03 -11.13
N THR A 44 2.25 -1.78 -10.21
CA THR A 44 3.45 -2.61 -10.07
C THR A 44 3.16 -4.01 -9.50
N PRO A 45 2.38 -4.20 -8.41
CA PRO A 45 2.04 -5.52 -7.89
C PRO A 45 1.40 -6.48 -8.90
N PRO A 46 0.40 -6.08 -9.72
CA PRO A 46 -0.15 -6.98 -10.75
C PRO A 46 0.86 -7.33 -11.85
N ILE A 47 1.86 -6.48 -12.12
CA ILE A 47 2.95 -6.81 -13.04
C ILE A 47 3.89 -7.85 -12.41
N ILE A 48 4.26 -7.67 -11.14
CA ILE A 48 5.13 -8.61 -10.43
C ILE A 48 4.48 -10.00 -10.35
N ILE A 49 3.20 -10.08 -9.98
CA ILE A 49 2.50 -11.36 -9.91
C ILE A 49 2.31 -12.00 -11.29
N ALA A 50 2.04 -11.19 -12.33
CA ALA A 50 1.95 -11.65 -13.71
C ALA A 50 3.26 -12.34 -14.16
N GLY A 51 4.41 -11.73 -13.85
CA GLY A 51 5.72 -12.34 -14.13
C GLY A 51 5.94 -13.67 -13.41
N VAL A 52 5.52 -13.79 -12.14
CA VAL A 52 5.67 -15.05 -11.37
C VAL A 52 4.79 -16.17 -11.91
N ILE A 53 3.58 -15.87 -12.38
CA ILE A 53 2.66 -16.89 -12.92
C ILE A 53 2.86 -17.14 -14.43
N GLY A 54 3.81 -16.46 -15.07
CA GLY A 54 4.06 -16.58 -16.50
C GLY A 54 2.89 -16.08 -17.36
N ALA A 55 2.18 -15.05 -16.91
CA ALA A 55 1.02 -14.49 -17.60
C ALA A 55 1.41 -13.94 -18.98
N THR A 56 0.52 -14.12 -19.95
CA THR A 56 0.61 -13.49 -21.26
C THR A 56 0.47 -11.97 -21.18
N THR A 57 0.87 -11.24 -22.23
CA THR A 57 0.69 -9.78 -22.28
C THR A 57 -0.77 -9.37 -22.12
N GLY A 58 -1.71 -10.10 -22.72
CA GLY A 58 -3.15 -9.83 -22.58
C GLY A 58 -3.65 -10.03 -21.15
N GLU A 59 -3.16 -11.04 -20.46
CA GLU A 59 -3.44 -11.29 -19.05
C GLU A 59 -2.84 -10.23 -18.14
N GLN A 60 -1.61 -9.80 -18.38
CA GLN A 60 -0.99 -8.69 -17.64
C GLN A 60 -1.79 -7.39 -17.81
N ILE A 61 -2.21 -7.08 -19.04
CA ILE A 61 -3.10 -5.93 -19.33
C ILE A 61 -4.38 -6.03 -18.52
N PHE A 62 -5.00 -7.22 -18.50
CA PHE A 62 -6.20 -7.49 -17.72
C PHE A 62 -5.96 -7.28 -16.22
N LEU A 63 -4.88 -7.82 -15.66
CA LEU A 63 -4.54 -7.67 -14.24
C LEU A 63 -4.31 -6.20 -13.83
N ILE A 64 -3.62 -5.42 -14.68
CA ILE A 64 -3.45 -3.97 -14.47
C ILE A 64 -4.80 -3.25 -14.53
N GLN A 65 -5.63 -3.60 -15.52
CA GLN A 65 -6.94 -3.02 -15.71
C GLN A 65 -7.83 -3.24 -14.46
N VAL A 66 -7.95 -4.48 -14.00
CA VAL A 66 -8.78 -4.80 -12.83
C VAL A 66 -8.24 -4.18 -11.54
N ALA A 67 -6.91 -4.06 -11.40
CA ALA A 67 -6.29 -3.38 -10.26
C ALA A 67 -6.68 -1.90 -10.19
N LEU A 68 -6.70 -1.18 -11.32
CA LEU A 68 -7.15 0.22 -11.36
C LEU A 68 -8.65 0.35 -11.08
N PHE A 69 -9.46 -0.51 -11.70
CA PHE A 69 -10.92 -0.51 -11.52
C PHE A 69 -11.31 -0.75 -10.05
N VAL A 70 -10.76 -1.80 -9.44
CA VAL A 70 -11.05 -2.17 -8.05
C VAL A 70 -10.47 -1.15 -7.07
N ALA A 71 -9.27 -0.60 -7.31
CA ALA A 71 -8.72 0.49 -6.50
C ALA A 71 -9.66 1.70 -6.46
N GLY A 72 -10.26 2.05 -7.60
CA GLY A 72 -11.27 3.10 -7.70
C GLY A 72 -12.51 2.80 -6.84
N ILE A 73 -13.10 1.61 -6.98
CA ILE A 73 -14.26 1.18 -6.17
C ILE A 73 -13.92 1.16 -4.68
N ALA A 74 -12.79 0.57 -4.30
CA ALA A 74 -12.33 0.52 -2.92
C ALA A 74 -12.17 1.93 -2.33
N THR A 75 -11.64 2.87 -3.12
CA THR A 75 -11.50 4.28 -2.73
C THR A 75 -12.87 4.94 -2.52
N LEU A 76 -13.88 4.62 -3.34
CA LEU A 76 -15.25 5.09 -3.13
C LEU A 76 -15.85 4.52 -1.84
N VAL A 77 -15.69 3.22 -1.58
CA VAL A 77 -16.15 2.58 -0.34
C VAL A 77 -15.52 3.26 0.87
N GLN A 78 -14.23 3.62 0.80
CA GLN A 78 -13.51 4.26 1.89
C GLN A 78 -13.97 5.71 2.14
N THR A 79 -14.18 6.48 1.07
CA THR A 79 -14.50 7.91 1.14
C THR A 79 -15.98 8.19 1.39
N ILE A 80 -16.87 7.43 0.76
CA ILE A 80 -18.33 7.59 0.90
C ILE A 80 -18.83 6.83 2.14
N GLY A 81 -18.29 5.62 2.35
CA GLY A 81 -18.73 4.71 3.40
C GLY A 81 -20.09 4.06 3.13
N MET A 82 -20.30 2.86 3.68
CA MET A 82 -21.54 2.11 3.63
C MET A 82 -21.86 1.55 5.03
N GLY A 83 -22.79 2.20 5.75
CA GLY A 83 -23.09 1.83 7.13
C GLY A 83 -21.87 1.99 8.06
N PRO A 84 -21.37 0.91 8.70
CA PRO A 84 -20.15 0.94 9.52
C PRO A 84 -18.87 0.86 8.69
N ILE A 85 -18.94 0.49 7.40
CA ILE A 85 -17.79 0.30 6.52
C ILE A 85 -17.37 1.65 5.93
N GLY A 86 -16.06 1.89 5.89
CA GLY A 86 -15.43 3.10 5.36
C GLY A 86 -15.14 4.13 6.45
N ALA A 87 -13.93 4.68 6.43
CA ALA A 87 -13.51 5.69 7.40
C ALA A 87 -14.14 7.07 7.12
N ARG A 88 -14.68 7.30 5.91
CA ARG A 88 -15.20 8.60 5.46
C ARG A 88 -14.16 9.73 5.50
N LEU A 89 -12.92 9.36 5.24
CA LEU A 89 -11.74 10.21 5.20
C LEU A 89 -11.13 10.17 3.79
N PRO A 90 -10.25 11.12 3.42
CA PRO A 90 -9.57 11.17 2.12
C PRO A 90 -8.53 10.06 1.97
N ILE A 91 -8.96 8.81 2.02
CA ILE A 91 -8.09 7.63 1.95
C ILE A 91 -8.24 7.03 0.56
N VAL A 92 -7.12 6.99 -0.13
CA VAL A 92 -6.97 6.28 -1.39
C VAL A 92 -6.67 4.82 -1.09
N GLN A 93 -7.39 3.93 -1.75
CA GLN A 93 -7.21 2.49 -1.68
C GLN A 93 -6.59 1.99 -2.97
N GLY A 94 -5.75 0.98 -2.86
CA GLY A 94 -5.17 0.30 -4.02
C GLY A 94 -4.51 -1.01 -3.63
N THR A 95 -3.97 -1.71 -4.62
CA THR A 95 -3.29 -2.98 -4.43
C THR A 95 -2.05 -2.82 -3.56
N SER A 96 -1.91 -3.63 -2.51
CA SER A 96 -0.86 -3.44 -1.50
C SER A 96 0.40 -4.26 -1.77
N PHE A 97 1.57 -3.61 -1.63
CA PHE A 97 2.86 -4.29 -1.59
C PHE A 97 3.02 -5.22 -0.40
N GLY A 98 2.32 -4.95 0.71
CA GLY A 98 2.45 -5.73 1.94
C GLY A 98 2.16 -7.22 1.77
N PHE A 99 1.36 -7.58 0.77
CA PHE A 99 1.02 -8.98 0.50
C PHE A 99 2.00 -9.70 -0.42
N LEU A 100 2.81 -8.98 -1.21
CA LEU A 100 3.69 -9.61 -2.20
C LEU A 100 4.68 -10.61 -1.60
N PRO A 101 5.37 -10.33 -0.46
CA PRO A 101 6.31 -11.31 0.11
C PRO A 101 5.68 -12.67 0.42
N VAL A 102 4.38 -12.71 0.69
CA VAL A 102 3.63 -13.95 0.95
C VAL A 102 2.94 -14.47 -0.32
N ALA A 103 2.40 -13.58 -1.16
CA ALA A 103 1.68 -13.95 -2.36
C ALA A 103 2.60 -14.57 -3.43
N LEU A 104 3.85 -14.10 -3.58
CA LEU A 104 4.73 -14.58 -4.65
C LEU A 104 5.11 -16.06 -4.48
N PRO A 105 5.57 -16.55 -3.32
CA PRO A 105 5.85 -17.99 -3.15
C PRO A 105 4.59 -18.85 -3.30
N LEU A 106 3.43 -18.36 -2.83
CA LEU A 106 2.17 -19.07 -2.95
C LEU A 106 1.70 -19.15 -4.41
N ALA A 107 1.77 -18.06 -5.16
CA ALA A 107 1.41 -18.02 -6.58
C ALA A 107 2.34 -18.89 -7.43
N GLY A 108 3.64 -18.89 -7.15
CA GLY A 108 4.59 -19.77 -7.85
C GLY A 108 4.35 -21.26 -7.59
N THR A 109 3.71 -21.61 -6.46
CA THR A 109 3.47 -23.02 -6.09
C THR A 109 2.06 -23.50 -6.44
N PHE A 110 1.04 -22.70 -6.14
CA PHE A 110 -0.39 -23.05 -6.27
C PHE A 110 -1.11 -22.25 -7.36
N GLY A 111 -0.44 -21.30 -8.00
CA GLY A 111 -1.05 -20.40 -8.97
C GLY A 111 -1.82 -19.23 -8.35
N LEU A 112 -2.22 -18.29 -9.21
CA LEU A 112 -3.03 -17.13 -8.84
C LEU A 112 -4.37 -17.48 -8.16
N PRO A 113 -5.13 -18.52 -8.57
CA PRO A 113 -6.43 -18.84 -7.97
C PRO A 113 -6.36 -19.10 -6.46
N ALA A 114 -5.26 -19.72 -6.00
CA ALA A 114 -5.02 -19.97 -4.58
C ALA A 114 -4.78 -18.68 -3.78
N VAL A 115 -4.04 -17.73 -4.36
CA VAL A 115 -3.83 -16.40 -3.75
C VAL A 115 -5.15 -15.62 -3.71
N LEU A 116 -5.96 -15.68 -4.77
CA LEU A 116 -7.27 -15.02 -4.81
C LEU A 116 -8.25 -15.64 -3.81
N GLY A 117 -8.37 -16.96 -3.74
CA GLY A 117 -9.22 -17.65 -2.77
C GLY A 117 -8.80 -17.37 -1.32
N ALA A 118 -7.49 -17.34 -1.06
CA ALA A 118 -6.95 -16.93 0.24
C ALA A 118 -7.25 -15.46 0.57
N SER A 119 -7.11 -14.57 -0.41
CA SER A 119 -7.42 -13.14 -0.27
C SER A 119 -8.90 -12.89 0.01
N LEU A 120 -9.79 -13.66 -0.63
CA LEU A 120 -11.22 -13.58 -0.39
C LEU A 120 -11.54 -13.85 1.09
N VAL A 121 -11.02 -14.95 1.63
CA VAL A 121 -11.21 -15.34 3.04
C VAL A 121 -10.54 -14.35 3.99
N ALA A 122 -9.30 -13.95 3.71
CA ALA A 122 -8.57 -12.98 4.52
C ALA A 122 -9.32 -11.64 4.62
N GLY A 123 -9.88 -11.15 3.51
CA GLY A 123 -10.70 -9.94 3.49
C GLY A 123 -11.96 -10.08 4.35
N MET A 124 -12.65 -11.22 4.29
CA MET A 124 -13.84 -11.47 5.12
C MET A 124 -13.49 -11.50 6.62
N LEU A 125 -12.37 -12.13 6.97
CA LEU A 125 -11.86 -12.16 8.35
C LEU A 125 -11.45 -10.76 8.82
N GLN A 126 -10.89 -9.94 7.93
CA GLN A 126 -10.54 -8.55 8.23
C GLN A 126 -11.78 -7.69 8.50
N VAL A 127 -12.90 -7.91 7.80
CA VAL A 127 -14.16 -7.23 8.12
C VAL A 127 -14.58 -7.55 9.56
N GLY A 128 -14.47 -8.82 9.96
CA GLY A 128 -14.68 -9.23 11.35
C GLY A 128 -13.72 -8.54 12.32
N LEU A 129 -12.43 -8.52 12.00
CA LEU A 129 -11.40 -7.84 12.79
C LEU A 129 -11.74 -6.35 12.99
N GLY A 130 -12.08 -5.66 11.91
CA GLY A 130 -12.42 -4.24 11.91
C GLY A 130 -13.62 -3.95 12.81
N ALA A 131 -14.64 -4.82 12.82
CA ALA A 131 -15.80 -4.68 13.69
C ALA A 131 -15.45 -4.80 15.20
N PHE A 132 -14.46 -5.62 15.54
CA PHE A 132 -13.98 -5.79 16.93
C PHE A 132 -12.75 -4.94 17.27
N LEU A 133 -12.32 -4.07 16.35
CA LEU A 133 -11.01 -3.41 16.41
C LEU A 133 -10.76 -2.66 17.72
N LYS A 134 -11.77 -1.94 18.22
CA LYS A 134 -11.68 -1.21 19.49
C LYS A 134 -11.21 -2.10 20.66
N LYS A 135 -11.66 -3.35 20.68
CA LYS A 135 -11.32 -4.31 21.75
C LYS A 135 -9.94 -4.92 21.58
N ILE A 136 -9.44 -5.08 20.36
CA ILE A 136 -8.22 -5.85 20.08
C ILE A 136 -7.00 -4.98 19.73
N ARG A 137 -7.19 -3.70 19.38
CA ARG A 137 -6.09 -2.79 18.97
C ARG A 137 -5.00 -2.63 20.02
N HIS A 138 -5.30 -2.88 21.29
CA HIS A 138 -4.33 -2.80 22.37
C HIS A 138 -3.30 -3.94 22.34
N TRP A 139 -3.58 -5.04 21.63
CA TRP A 139 -2.64 -6.16 21.46
C TRP A 139 -1.51 -5.85 20.49
N PHE A 140 -1.65 -4.82 19.67
CA PHE A 140 -0.68 -4.48 18.63
C PHE A 140 0.11 -3.23 19.04
N SER A 141 1.41 -3.37 19.25
CA SER A 141 2.29 -2.22 19.49
C SER A 141 2.76 -1.55 18.20
N PRO A 142 3.06 -0.24 18.26
CA PRO A 142 3.69 0.46 17.15
C PRO A 142 5.02 -0.20 16.72
N VAL A 143 5.76 -0.81 17.66
CA VAL A 143 6.99 -1.58 17.37
C VAL A 143 6.70 -2.73 16.40
N VAL A 144 5.65 -3.53 16.63
CA VAL A 144 5.27 -4.63 15.72
C VAL A 144 4.92 -4.10 14.34
N THR A 145 4.14 -3.02 14.27
CA THR A 145 3.74 -2.40 13.00
C THR A 145 4.96 -1.91 12.22
N GLY A 146 5.88 -1.20 12.89
CA GLY A 146 7.10 -0.69 12.28
C GLY A 146 8.04 -1.80 11.78
N ILE A 147 8.19 -2.90 12.53
CA ILE A 147 8.98 -4.07 12.11
C ILE A 147 8.43 -4.67 10.81
N VAL A 148 7.11 -4.87 10.72
CA VAL A 148 6.53 -5.52 9.55
C VAL A 148 6.60 -4.61 8.33
N VAL A 149 6.34 -3.30 8.46
CA VAL A 149 6.52 -2.34 7.35
C VAL A 149 7.98 -2.30 6.89
N LEU A 150 8.94 -2.31 7.82
CA LEU A 150 10.36 -2.37 7.51
C LEU A 150 10.71 -3.65 6.70
N LEU A 151 10.21 -4.80 7.14
CA LEU A 151 10.44 -6.08 6.48
C LEU A 151 9.75 -6.20 5.12
N ILE A 152 8.56 -5.62 4.93
CA ILE A 152 7.92 -5.52 3.60
C ILE A 152 8.88 -4.81 2.62
N GLY A 153 9.43 -3.66 3.02
CA GLY A 153 10.39 -2.93 2.19
C GLY A 153 11.63 -3.76 1.87
N ILE A 154 12.28 -4.35 2.89
CA ILE A 154 13.50 -5.15 2.72
C ILE A 154 13.29 -6.38 1.83
N THR A 155 12.22 -7.14 2.07
CA THR A 155 11.93 -8.38 1.32
C THR A 155 11.55 -8.12 -0.14
N LEU A 156 11.14 -6.90 -0.49
CA LEU A 156 10.83 -6.50 -1.87
C LEU A 156 12.00 -5.83 -2.61
N MET A 157 13.08 -5.43 -1.92
CA MET A 157 14.28 -4.89 -2.59
C MET A 157 14.85 -5.84 -3.66
N PRO A 158 14.96 -7.17 -3.44
CA PRO A 158 15.40 -8.09 -4.49
C PRO A 158 14.50 -8.07 -5.72
N VAL A 159 13.18 -7.91 -5.55
CA VAL A 159 12.23 -7.81 -6.66
C VAL A 159 12.52 -6.58 -7.50
N GLY A 160 12.71 -5.42 -6.86
CA GLY A 160 13.07 -4.18 -7.56
C GLY A 160 14.38 -4.28 -8.33
N LEU A 161 15.42 -4.88 -7.72
CA LEU A 161 16.72 -5.06 -8.35
C LEU A 161 16.70 -6.09 -9.48
N ASN A 162 15.94 -7.18 -9.35
CA ASN A 162 15.75 -8.16 -10.42
C ASN A 162 15.05 -7.51 -11.63
N TYR A 163 14.06 -6.66 -11.39
CA TYR A 163 13.42 -5.87 -12.45
C TYR A 163 14.39 -4.85 -13.06
N ALA A 164 15.23 -4.20 -12.25
CA ALA A 164 16.23 -3.25 -12.73
C ALA A 164 17.26 -3.92 -13.65
N ALA A 165 17.55 -5.20 -13.40
CA ALA A 165 18.38 -6.04 -14.26
C ALA A 165 17.66 -6.53 -15.53
N GLY A 166 16.38 -6.22 -15.76
CA GLY A 166 15.62 -6.65 -16.95
C GLY A 166 14.54 -7.70 -16.67
N GLY A 167 14.43 -8.19 -15.43
CA GLY A 167 13.46 -9.21 -15.03
C GLY A 167 14.07 -10.61 -15.00
N VAL A 168 13.67 -11.42 -14.01
CA VAL A 168 14.22 -12.77 -13.80
C VAL A 168 13.95 -13.63 -15.04
N GLY A 169 14.99 -14.24 -15.61
CA GLY A 169 14.89 -15.13 -16.76
C GLY A 169 14.98 -14.45 -18.13
N ALA A 170 15.17 -13.13 -18.20
CA ALA A 170 15.42 -12.42 -19.45
C ALA A 170 16.78 -12.81 -20.06
N GLU A 171 16.87 -12.92 -21.39
CA GLU A 171 18.13 -13.22 -22.09
C GLU A 171 19.18 -12.11 -21.90
N ASP A 172 18.72 -10.88 -21.78
CA ASP A 172 19.53 -9.68 -21.55
C ASP A 172 19.56 -9.28 -20.06
N PHE A 173 19.39 -10.25 -19.16
CA PHE A 173 19.47 -10.01 -17.72
C PHE A 173 20.82 -9.40 -17.32
N ALA A 174 20.76 -8.36 -16.50
CA ALA A 174 21.88 -7.54 -16.06
C ALA A 174 22.70 -6.91 -17.22
N SER A 175 22.11 -6.78 -18.42
CA SER A 175 22.78 -6.08 -19.52
C SER A 175 23.07 -4.61 -19.15
N PRO A 176 24.14 -4.02 -19.70
CA PRO A 176 24.45 -2.60 -19.49
C PRO A 176 23.29 -1.67 -19.87
N THR A 177 22.49 -2.06 -20.87
CA THR A 177 21.29 -1.31 -21.29
C THR A 177 20.22 -1.30 -20.21
N ASN A 178 19.88 -2.47 -19.65
CA ASN A 178 18.86 -2.58 -18.60
C ASN A 178 19.31 -1.86 -17.32
N LEU A 179 20.55 -2.10 -16.88
CA LEU A 179 21.09 -1.44 -15.70
C LEU A 179 21.23 0.07 -15.90
N GLY A 180 21.65 0.52 -17.10
CA GLY A 180 21.75 1.93 -17.45
C GLY A 180 20.39 2.63 -17.46
N LEU A 181 19.36 1.97 -18.00
CA LEU A 181 17.99 2.49 -18.02
C LEU A 181 17.39 2.57 -16.61
N ALA A 182 17.57 1.52 -15.80
CA ALA A 182 17.13 1.52 -14.41
C ALA A 182 17.86 2.58 -13.57
N PHE A 183 19.18 2.73 -13.77
CA PHE A 183 19.98 3.76 -13.12
C PHE A 183 19.54 5.18 -13.53
N PHE A 184 19.22 5.39 -14.81
CA PHE A 184 18.66 6.65 -15.28
C PHE A 184 17.34 6.99 -14.55
N VAL A 185 16.42 6.04 -14.46
CA VAL A 185 15.15 6.22 -13.72
C VAL A 185 15.42 6.54 -12.25
N LEU A 186 16.35 5.83 -11.61
CA LEU A 186 16.75 6.07 -10.23
C LEU A 186 17.26 7.51 -10.04
N VAL A 187 18.20 7.96 -10.88
CA VAL A 187 18.78 9.31 -10.83
C VAL A 187 17.70 10.38 -11.02
N VAL A 188 16.82 10.22 -12.01
CA VAL A 188 15.71 11.16 -12.24
C VAL A 188 14.77 11.18 -11.03
N THR A 189 14.39 10.02 -10.52
CA THR A 189 13.48 9.90 -9.36
C THR A 189 14.07 10.59 -8.14
N VAL A 190 15.33 10.32 -7.81
CA VAL A 190 16.05 10.93 -6.67
C VAL A 190 16.21 12.43 -6.89
N GLY A 191 16.59 12.86 -8.08
CA GLY A 191 16.73 14.29 -8.42
C GLY A 191 15.41 15.04 -8.26
N VAL A 192 14.31 14.51 -8.78
CA VAL A 192 12.98 15.11 -8.65
C VAL A 192 12.50 15.08 -7.18
N HIS A 193 12.77 14.00 -6.45
CA HIS A 193 12.40 13.91 -5.03
C HIS A 193 13.18 14.93 -4.16
N GLN A 194 14.45 15.15 -4.46
CA GLN A 194 15.31 16.05 -3.69
C GLN A 194 15.09 17.52 -4.04
N PHE A 195 15.01 17.85 -5.34
CA PHE A 195 14.98 19.22 -5.82
C PHE A 195 13.57 19.70 -6.25
N GLY A 196 12.63 18.78 -6.42
CA GLY A 196 11.24 19.11 -6.74
C GLY A 196 10.51 19.81 -5.59
N ARG A 197 9.44 20.52 -5.94
CA ARG A 197 8.58 21.24 -4.97
C ARG A 197 7.13 20.80 -5.08
N GLY A 198 6.44 20.80 -3.93
CA GLY A 198 5.01 20.50 -3.86
C GLY A 198 4.67 19.16 -4.53
N PHE A 199 3.78 19.22 -5.52
CA PHE A 199 3.31 18.04 -6.26
C PHE A 199 4.41 17.28 -6.99
N LEU A 200 5.36 17.97 -7.64
CA LEU A 200 6.45 17.32 -8.39
C LEU A 200 7.28 16.39 -7.49
N LYS A 201 7.51 16.79 -6.23
CA LYS A 201 8.20 15.96 -5.24
C LYS A 201 7.41 14.71 -4.88
N ALA A 202 6.09 14.84 -4.70
CA ALA A 202 5.21 13.70 -4.40
C ALA A 202 5.05 12.74 -5.59
N ALA A 203 5.13 13.26 -6.82
CA ALA A 203 5.06 12.48 -8.06
C ALA A 203 6.42 12.02 -8.58
N SER A 204 7.51 12.12 -7.79
CA SER A 204 8.88 11.87 -8.24
C SER A 204 9.07 10.50 -8.90
N ILE A 205 8.46 9.46 -8.32
CA ILE A 205 8.49 8.09 -8.86
C ILE A 205 7.80 8.03 -10.23
N LEU A 206 6.63 8.65 -10.38
CA LEU A 206 5.91 8.69 -11.66
C LEU A 206 6.68 9.47 -12.72
N VAL A 207 7.33 10.59 -12.34
CA VAL A 207 8.18 11.36 -13.26
C VAL A 207 9.40 10.55 -13.68
N GLY A 208 10.03 9.81 -12.77
CA GLY A 208 11.10 8.88 -13.08
C GLY A 208 10.68 7.81 -14.07
N LEU A 209 9.54 7.14 -13.82
CA LEU A 209 8.95 6.16 -14.73
C LEU A 209 8.67 6.75 -16.11
N ALA A 210 8.03 7.91 -16.18
CA ALA A 210 7.70 8.57 -17.44
C ALA A 210 8.97 8.95 -18.24
N SER A 211 10.00 9.45 -17.56
CA SER A 211 11.27 9.82 -18.18
C SER A 211 12.03 8.59 -18.70
N GLY A 212 12.09 7.52 -17.89
CA GLY A 212 12.71 6.26 -18.31
C GLY A 212 11.95 5.60 -19.45
N TYR A 213 10.62 5.63 -19.41
CA TYR A 213 9.81 5.08 -20.47
C TYR A 213 10.00 5.85 -21.78
N LEU A 214 10.08 7.19 -21.73
CA LEU A 214 10.42 8.00 -22.89
C LEU A 214 11.81 7.65 -23.44
N LEU A 215 12.82 7.49 -22.57
CA LEU A 215 14.14 7.05 -23.00
C LEU A 215 14.11 5.67 -23.66
N ALA A 216 13.35 4.73 -23.10
CA ALA A 216 13.19 3.40 -23.67
C ALA A 216 12.55 3.44 -25.07
N ILE A 217 11.58 4.33 -25.29
CA ILE A 217 10.97 4.56 -26.62
C ILE A 217 12.04 5.05 -27.61
N LEU A 218 12.88 6.01 -27.20
CA LEU A 218 13.96 6.53 -28.04
C LEU A 218 15.03 5.49 -28.36
N LEU A 219 15.25 4.54 -27.45
CA LEU A 219 16.14 3.39 -27.64
C LEU A 219 15.50 2.24 -28.43
N GLY A 220 14.23 2.34 -28.83
CA GLY A 220 13.53 1.31 -29.59
C GLY A 220 13.20 0.05 -28.78
N MET A 221 13.17 0.14 -27.45
CA MET A 221 12.93 -1.00 -26.54
C MET A 221 11.44 -1.27 -26.27
N VAL A 222 10.54 -0.50 -26.87
CA VAL A 222 9.10 -0.53 -26.56
C VAL A 222 8.32 -1.03 -27.77
N ASP A 223 7.60 -2.14 -27.59
CA ASP A 223 6.66 -2.63 -28.58
C ASP A 223 5.23 -2.16 -28.26
N PHE A 224 4.65 -1.41 -29.19
CA PHE A 224 3.30 -0.86 -29.09
C PHE A 224 2.21 -1.78 -29.67
N SER A 225 2.56 -2.96 -30.17
CA SER A 225 1.60 -3.96 -30.69
C SER A 225 0.49 -4.26 -29.66
N SER A 226 0.89 -4.52 -28.42
CA SER A 226 -0.01 -4.76 -27.27
C SER A 226 -0.99 -3.61 -27.02
N VAL A 227 -0.58 -2.36 -27.29
CA VAL A 227 -1.43 -1.18 -27.19
C VAL A 227 -2.41 -1.14 -28.34
N ALA A 228 -1.99 -1.50 -29.57
CA ALA A 228 -2.86 -1.53 -30.74
C ALA A 228 -3.97 -2.60 -30.60
N ASP A 229 -3.62 -3.78 -30.09
CA ASP A 229 -4.52 -4.94 -29.96
C ASP A 229 -5.51 -4.81 -28.79
N ALA A 230 -5.16 -4.07 -27.75
CA ALA A 230 -6.04 -3.88 -26.59
C ALA A 230 -7.35 -3.20 -26.97
N ALA A 231 -8.48 -3.63 -26.40
CA ALA A 231 -9.77 -2.99 -26.64
C ALA A 231 -9.80 -1.54 -26.11
N TRP A 232 -10.56 -0.68 -26.78
CA TRP A 232 -10.81 0.68 -26.29
C TRP A 232 -11.61 0.68 -24.99
N PHE A 233 -12.64 -0.15 -24.90
CA PHE A 233 -13.49 -0.27 -23.73
C PHE A 233 -13.70 -1.74 -23.39
N SER A 234 -13.55 -2.08 -22.11
CA SER A 234 -13.83 -3.43 -21.60
C SER A 234 -14.24 -3.36 -20.14
N ILE A 235 -15.25 -4.14 -19.76
CA ILE A 235 -15.66 -4.27 -18.36
C ILE A 235 -14.90 -5.45 -17.75
N PRO A 236 -14.18 -5.24 -16.62
CA PRO A 236 -13.55 -6.31 -15.85
C PRO A 236 -14.50 -7.49 -15.60
N ARG A 237 -14.09 -8.69 -16.03
CA ARG A 237 -14.86 -9.91 -15.82
C ARG A 237 -14.54 -10.49 -14.44
N PRO A 238 -15.53 -10.68 -13.55
CA PRO A 238 -15.30 -11.34 -12.29
C PRO A 238 -14.92 -12.82 -12.51
N LEU A 239 -14.09 -13.36 -11.62
CA LEU A 239 -13.73 -14.78 -11.52
C LEU A 239 -13.10 -15.38 -12.79
N GLN A 240 -12.39 -14.58 -13.58
CA GLN A 240 -11.71 -15.03 -14.80
C GLN A 240 -10.62 -16.08 -14.53
N TYR A 241 -9.89 -15.95 -13.42
CA TYR A 241 -8.92 -16.94 -12.96
C TYR A 241 -9.52 -18.02 -12.06
N GLY A 242 -10.75 -17.84 -11.58
CA GLY A 242 -11.35 -18.70 -10.57
C GLY A 242 -10.77 -18.48 -9.17
N LEU A 243 -11.21 -19.32 -8.23
CA LEU A 243 -10.80 -19.27 -6.82
C LEU A 243 -10.47 -20.68 -6.35
N GLU A 244 -9.33 -20.81 -5.67
CA GLU A 244 -8.93 -22.06 -5.02
C GLU A 244 -8.63 -21.81 -3.54
N PHE A 245 -9.11 -22.70 -2.68
CA PHE A 245 -9.02 -22.53 -1.24
C PHE A 245 -7.93 -23.43 -0.66
N GLN A 246 -6.70 -22.93 -0.69
CA GLN A 246 -5.57 -23.59 -0.06
C GLN A 246 -5.38 -23.10 1.37
N LEU A 247 -5.42 -24.02 2.35
CA LEU A 247 -5.35 -23.67 3.77
C LEU A 247 -4.07 -22.90 4.11
N THR A 248 -2.93 -23.31 3.57
CA THR A 248 -1.64 -22.64 3.76
C THR A 248 -1.68 -21.20 3.27
N ALA A 249 -2.27 -20.98 2.08
CA ALA A 249 -2.42 -19.65 1.52
C ALA A 249 -3.37 -18.79 2.38
N ILE A 250 -4.50 -19.35 2.81
CA ILE A 250 -5.48 -18.66 3.69
C ILE A 250 -4.79 -18.20 4.98
N ILE A 251 -4.02 -19.07 5.63
CA ILE A 251 -3.29 -18.74 6.87
C ILE A 251 -2.31 -17.59 6.61
N GLY A 252 -1.44 -17.72 5.60
CA GLY A 252 -0.43 -16.71 5.29
C GLY A 252 -1.03 -15.35 4.96
N MET A 253 -2.01 -15.32 4.06
CA MET A 253 -2.66 -14.09 3.63
C MET A 253 -3.47 -13.44 4.76
N THR A 254 -4.14 -14.22 5.60
CA THR A 254 -4.89 -13.68 6.76
C THR A 254 -3.96 -13.03 7.78
N LEU A 255 -2.83 -13.66 8.09
CA LEU A 255 -1.86 -13.11 9.05
C LEU A 255 -1.32 -11.76 8.57
N ILE A 256 -0.97 -11.66 7.28
CA ILE A 256 -0.52 -10.38 6.71
C ILE A 256 -1.65 -9.36 6.63
N MET A 257 -2.87 -9.78 6.30
CA MET A 257 -4.03 -8.90 6.27
C MET A 257 -4.25 -8.20 7.62
N PHE A 258 -4.06 -8.92 8.73
CA PHE A 258 -4.13 -8.32 10.05
C PHE A 258 -3.07 -7.24 10.26
N VAL A 259 -1.82 -7.47 9.83
CA VAL A 259 -0.77 -6.48 9.98
C VAL A 259 -0.98 -5.27 9.07
N VAL A 260 -1.36 -5.49 7.82
CA VAL A 260 -1.71 -4.42 6.88
C VAL A 260 -2.90 -3.60 7.40
N GLY A 261 -3.83 -4.20 8.14
CA GLY A 261 -4.87 -3.48 8.86
C GLY A 261 -4.35 -2.46 9.86
N LEU A 262 -3.23 -2.76 10.53
CA LEU A 262 -2.58 -1.83 11.46
C LEU A 262 -1.93 -0.66 10.72
N GLU A 263 -1.38 -0.92 9.53
CA GLU A 263 -0.89 0.14 8.65
C GLU A 263 -2.03 1.11 8.30
N THR A 264 -3.22 0.59 7.99
CA THR A 264 -4.41 1.44 7.75
C THR A 264 -4.80 2.27 8.97
N ILE A 265 -4.74 1.71 10.18
CA ILE A 265 -4.95 2.47 11.42
C ILE A 265 -3.95 3.62 11.55
N GLY A 266 -2.68 3.34 11.25
CA GLY A 266 -1.62 4.36 11.21
C GLY A 266 -1.90 5.44 10.17
N ASN A 267 -2.29 5.05 8.96
CA ASN A 267 -2.64 5.96 7.86
C ASN A 267 -3.83 6.86 8.21
N ILE A 268 -4.88 6.31 8.82
CA ILE A 268 -6.04 7.08 9.31
C ILE A 268 -5.61 8.07 10.40
N SER A 269 -4.80 7.63 11.35
CA SER A 269 -4.28 8.48 12.42
C SER A 269 -3.42 9.61 11.87
N ALA A 270 -2.55 9.33 10.91
CA ALA A 270 -1.71 10.34 10.27
C ALA A 270 -2.51 11.38 9.46
N ILE A 271 -3.58 10.96 8.75
CA ILE A 271 -4.49 11.89 8.06
C ILE A 271 -5.20 12.80 9.06
N THR A 272 -5.73 12.23 10.15
CA THR A 272 -6.53 12.99 11.12
C THR A 272 -5.65 13.95 11.93
N ILE A 273 -4.48 13.52 12.39
CA ILE A 273 -3.55 14.36 13.16
C ILE A 273 -2.89 15.41 12.24
N GLY A 274 -2.26 14.97 11.14
CA GLY A 274 -1.45 15.83 10.29
C GLY A 274 -2.27 16.71 9.34
N GLY A 275 -3.44 16.23 8.92
CA GLY A 275 -4.34 16.94 8.01
C GLY A 275 -5.49 17.65 8.74
N ALA A 276 -6.28 16.92 9.52
CA ALA A 276 -7.50 17.45 10.15
C ALA A 276 -7.25 18.08 11.54
N GLY A 277 -6.04 17.99 12.09
CA GLY A 277 -5.67 18.57 13.37
C GLY A 277 -6.33 17.94 14.60
N ARG A 278 -6.79 16.68 14.50
CA ARG A 278 -7.47 15.96 15.60
C ARG A 278 -7.12 14.49 15.64
N GLN A 279 -7.43 13.82 16.74
CA GLN A 279 -7.30 12.36 16.84
C GLN A 279 -8.33 11.63 15.96
N ALA A 280 -7.98 10.42 15.53
CA ALA A 280 -8.88 9.52 14.82
C ALA A 280 -9.97 8.98 15.76
N LYS A 281 -11.22 8.99 15.28
CA LYS A 281 -12.35 8.41 16.02
C LYS A 281 -12.34 6.90 15.88
N ASP A 282 -12.79 6.17 16.91
CA ASP A 282 -12.89 4.70 16.87
C ASP A 282 -13.69 4.19 15.65
N ARG A 283 -14.75 4.91 15.26
CA ARG A 283 -15.56 4.58 14.08
C ARG A 283 -14.78 4.73 12.77
N GLU A 284 -13.89 5.71 12.68
CA GLU A 284 -13.06 5.93 11.48
C GLU A 284 -12.03 4.81 11.34
N LEU A 285 -11.40 4.43 12.46
CA LEU A 285 -10.45 3.32 12.52
C LEU A 285 -11.11 1.98 12.17
N SER A 286 -12.21 1.64 12.87
CA SER A 286 -12.96 0.41 12.65
C SER A 286 -13.52 0.34 11.24
N GLY A 287 -14.19 1.40 10.78
CA GLY A 287 -14.78 1.44 9.44
C GLY A 287 -13.74 1.39 8.34
N GLY A 288 -12.56 2.02 8.54
CA GLY A 288 -11.49 1.96 7.57
C GLY A 288 -10.90 0.56 7.40
N VAL A 289 -10.62 -0.13 8.51
CA VAL A 289 -10.12 -1.52 8.47
C VAL A 289 -11.17 -2.48 7.88
N MET A 290 -12.46 -2.27 8.19
CA MET A 290 -13.53 -3.05 7.56
C MET A 290 -13.59 -2.82 6.05
N ALA A 291 -13.37 -1.60 5.59
CA ALA A 291 -13.38 -1.28 4.17
C ALA A 291 -12.19 -1.87 3.42
N ASP A 292 -11.00 -1.96 4.02
CA ASP A 292 -9.88 -2.73 3.45
C ASP A 292 -10.27 -4.20 3.25
N GLY A 293 -10.95 -4.79 4.24
CA GLY A 293 -11.44 -6.18 4.18
C GLY A 293 -12.43 -6.40 3.05
N VAL A 294 -13.45 -5.53 2.93
CA VAL A 294 -14.43 -5.57 1.84
C VAL A 294 -13.74 -5.37 0.49
N ALA A 295 -12.84 -4.38 0.38
CA ALA A 295 -12.09 -4.11 -0.84
C ALA A 295 -11.24 -5.31 -1.25
N THR A 296 -10.60 -5.98 -0.29
CA THR A 296 -9.77 -7.18 -0.54
C THR A 296 -10.61 -8.39 -0.98
N SER A 297 -11.75 -8.64 -0.35
CA SER A 297 -12.67 -9.70 -0.80
C SER A 297 -13.22 -9.40 -2.20
N PHE A 298 -13.59 -8.16 -2.46
CA PHE A 298 -14.05 -7.72 -3.78
C PHE A 298 -12.94 -7.80 -4.83
N ALA A 299 -11.70 -7.45 -4.46
CA ALA A 299 -10.52 -7.59 -5.29
C ALA A 299 -10.30 -9.03 -5.74
N ALA A 300 -10.37 -9.99 -4.81
CA ALA A 300 -10.25 -11.41 -5.14
C ALA A 300 -11.28 -11.86 -6.19
N ILE A 301 -12.53 -11.42 -6.05
CA ILE A 301 -13.61 -11.74 -7.02
C ILE A 301 -13.31 -11.14 -8.39
N PHE A 302 -12.71 -9.95 -8.44
CA PHE A 302 -12.32 -9.28 -9.68
C PHE A 302 -10.89 -9.60 -10.15
N ASN A 303 -10.27 -10.64 -9.59
CA ASN A 303 -8.95 -11.17 -9.98
C ASN A 303 -7.77 -10.23 -9.69
N THR A 304 -7.91 -9.34 -8.72
CA THR A 304 -6.80 -8.49 -8.27
C THR A 304 -6.34 -8.85 -6.86
N LEU A 305 -5.13 -8.41 -6.54
CA LEU A 305 -4.50 -8.65 -5.26
C LEU A 305 -5.15 -7.80 -4.15
N PRO A 306 -4.95 -8.14 -2.87
CA PRO A 306 -5.54 -7.41 -1.75
C PRO A 306 -5.29 -5.91 -1.77
N ASN A 307 -6.30 -5.16 -1.33
CA ASN A 307 -6.28 -3.70 -1.32
C ASN A 307 -6.14 -3.15 0.10
N THR A 308 -5.44 -2.02 0.22
CA THR A 308 -5.29 -1.27 1.48
C THR A 308 -5.14 0.23 1.24
N ALA A 309 -5.12 0.99 2.34
CA ALA A 309 -4.88 2.42 2.35
C ALA A 309 -3.45 2.78 1.91
N TYR A 310 -3.30 3.71 0.97
CA TYR A 310 -2.00 4.13 0.43
C TYR A 310 -1.31 5.21 1.28
N ALA A 311 -0.18 4.86 1.90
CA ALA A 311 0.61 5.76 2.73
C ALA A 311 1.20 6.96 1.97
N GLN A 312 1.52 6.83 0.67
CA GLN A 312 2.01 7.96 -0.13
C GLN A 312 0.98 9.08 -0.20
N ASN A 313 -0.29 8.71 -0.32
CA ASN A 313 -1.41 9.66 -0.39
C ASN A 313 -1.62 10.34 0.97
N VAL A 314 -1.39 9.64 2.08
CA VAL A 314 -1.34 10.24 3.43
C VAL A 314 -0.27 11.32 3.49
N GLY A 315 0.96 11.02 3.04
CA GLY A 315 2.05 11.99 2.98
C GLY A 315 1.68 13.23 2.16
N LEU A 316 1.02 13.03 1.02
CA LEU A 316 0.54 14.13 0.19
C LEU A 316 -0.52 15.00 0.90
N ILE A 317 -1.44 14.40 1.64
CA ILE A 317 -2.47 15.13 2.41
C ILE A 317 -1.82 15.97 3.50
N THR A 318 -0.89 15.39 4.26
CA THR A 318 -0.20 16.11 5.34
C THR A 318 0.65 17.28 4.82
N LEU A 319 1.21 17.16 3.61
CA LEU A 319 1.96 18.24 2.95
C LEU A 319 1.06 19.33 2.35
N THR A 320 -0.04 18.95 1.69
CA THR A 320 -0.93 19.89 0.99
C THR A 320 -1.97 20.53 1.91
N GLY A 321 -2.28 19.89 3.03
CA GLY A 321 -3.35 20.30 3.94
C GLY A 321 -4.76 20.08 3.39
N VAL A 322 -4.92 19.42 2.23
CA VAL A 322 -6.23 19.14 1.63
C VAL A 322 -6.78 17.84 2.21
N VAL A 323 -7.70 17.93 3.17
CA VAL A 323 -8.32 16.73 3.77
C VAL A 323 -9.70 16.37 3.22
N SER A 324 -10.16 17.07 2.18
CA SER A 324 -11.46 16.78 1.56
C SER A 324 -11.54 15.35 1.03
N ARG A 325 -12.47 14.55 1.57
CA ARG A 325 -12.75 13.19 1.07
C ARG A 325 -13.30 13.23 -0.35
N HIS A 326 -14.03 14.29 -0.72
CA HIS A 326 -14.65 14.44 -2.04
C HIS A 326 -13.62 14.59 -3.17
N VAL A 327 -12.47 15.21 -2.89
CA VAL A 327 -11.33 15.24 -3.82
C VAL A 327 -10.86 13.83 -4.13
N VAL A 328 -10.74 12.98 -3.10
CA VAL A 328 -10.34 11.59 -3.24
C VAL A 328 -11.45 10.74 -3.89
N THR A 329 -12.73 11.03 -3.63
CA THR A 329 -13.88 10.41 -4.32
C THR A 329 -13.81 10.66 -5.83
N ILE A 330 -13.50 11.88 -6.27
CA ILE A 330 -13.28 12.20 -7.69
C ILE A 330 -12.11 11.35 -8.24
N GLY A 331 -11.03 11.22 -7.46
CA GLY A 331 -9.91 10.33 -7.79
C GLY A 331 -10.35 8.87 -8.00
N GLY A 332 -11.20 8.35 -7.11
CA GLY A 332 -11.78 7.00 -7.23
C GLY A 332 -12.63 6.82 -8.49
N ILE A 333 -13.45 7.81 -8.85
CA ILE A 333 -14.23 7.78 -10.10
C ILE A 333 -13.30 7.74 -11.32
N LEU A 334 -12.27 8.57 -11.33
CA LEU A 334 -11.29 8.59 -12.43
C LEU A 334 -10.53 7.27 -12.54
N LEU A 335 -10.18 6.61 -11.42
CA LEU A 335 -9.59 5.27 -11.42
C LEU A 335 -10.52 4.21 -12.02
N ILE A 336 -11.81 4.26 -11.68
CA ILE A 336 -12.83 3.39 -12.30
C ILE A 336 -12.85 3.63 -13.80
N CYS A 337 -12.90 4.89 -14.24
CA CYS A 337 -12.83 5.22 -15.66
C CYS A 337 -11.57 4.63 -16.29
N MET A 338 -10.38 4.86 -15.73
CA MET A 338 -9.11 4.31 -16.22
C MET A 338 -9.13 2.78 -16.33
N GLY A 339 -9.73 2.09 -15.36
CA GLY A 339 -9.90 0.63 -15.37
C GLY A 339 -10.92 0.11 -16.39
N LEU A 340 -11.68 0.97 -17.07
CA LEU A 340 -12.57 0.57 -18.17
C LEU A 340 -11.91 0.71 -19.55
N PHE A 341 -10.71 1.28 -19.65
CA PHE A 341 -9.94 1.48 -20.89
C PHE A 341 -8.65 0.63 -20.89
N PRO A 342 -8.68 -0.63 -21.35
CA PRO A 342 -7.51 -1.54 -21.39
C PRO A 342 -6.28 -0.99 -22.11
N LYS A 343 -6.45 -0.03 -23.04
CA LYS A 343 -5.33 0.67 -23.69
C LYS A 343 -4.31 1.22 -22.70
N LEU A 344 -4.76 1.70 -21.53
CA LEU A 344 -3.87 2.16 -20.48
C LEU A 344 -3.06 1.00 -19.88
N GLY A 345 -3.70 -0.15 -19.67
CA GLY A 345 -3.01 -1.38 -19.27
C GLY A 345 -1.98 -1.82 -20.31
N GLY A 346 -2.31 -1.72 -21.61
CA GLY A 346 -1.38 -1.97 -22.71
C GLY A 346 -0.15 -1.07 -22.66
N LEU A 347 -0.34 0.23 -22.45
CA LEU A 347 0.76 1.19 -22.35
C LEU A 347 1.69 0.85 -21.17
N VAL A 348 1.12 0.45 -20.03
CA VAL A 348 1.91 0.05 -18.86
C VAL A 348 2.58 -1.30 -19.08
N ALA A 349 1.92 -2.27 -19.74
CA ALA A 349 2.47 -3.59 -20.02
C ALA A 349 3.62 -3.55 -21.03
N ALA A 350 3.60 -2.60 -21.97
CA ALA A 350 4.68 -2.35 -22.92
C ALA A 350 5.93 -1.70 -22.28
N MET A 351 5.87 -1.32 -21.00
CA MET A 351 6.99 -0.70 -20.30
C MET A 351 8.08 -1.75 -19.99
N PRO A 352 9.34 -1.52 -20.38
CA PRO A 352 10.43 -2.42 -20.04
C PRO A 352 10.59 -2.58 -18.53
N HIS A 353 10.88 -3.80 -18.08
CA HIS A 353 11.03 -4.11 -16.66
C HIS A 353 12.12 -3.29 -15.97
N ALA A 354 13.20 -2.94 -16.68
CA ALA A 354 14.26 -2.07 -16.18
C ALA A 354 13.74 -0.69 -15.72
N VAL A 355 12.75 -0.12 -16.40
CA VAL A 355 12.13 1.16 -16.01
C VAL A 355 11.38 1.02 -14.68
N LEU A 356 10.56 -0.03 -14.56
CA LEU A 356 9.84 -0.36 -13.33
C LEU A 356 10.82 -0.68 -12.18
N GLY A 357 11.92 -1.36 -12.48
CA GLY A 357 12.96 -1.69 -11.52
C GLY A 357 13.66 -0.48 -10.94
N GLY A 358 14.06 0.49 -11.79
CA GLY A 358 14.66 1.75 -11.34
C GLY A 358 13.76 2.53 -10.37
N ALA A 359 12.45 2.55 -10.63
CA ALA A 359 11.45 3.11 -9.71
C ALA A 359 11.25 2.25 -8.45
N GLY A 360 11.24 0.92 -8.61
CA GLY A 360 11.10 -0.07 -7.55
C GLY A 360 12.19 0.04 -6.50
N VAL A 361 13.45 0.26 -6.89
CA VAL A 361 14.58 0.46 -5.96
C VAL A 361 14.29 1.61 -4.98
N VAL A 362 13.79 2.75 -5.48
CA VAL A 362 13.42 3.88 -4.61
C VAL A 362 12.20 3.55 -3.77
N MET A 363 11.16 2.99 -4.38
CA MET A 363 9.89 2.70 -3.73
C MET A 363 10.04 1.74 -2.54
N PHE A 364 10.73 0.60 -2.74
CA PHE A 364 10.93 -0.39 -1.68
C PHE A 364 11.87 0.13 -0.58
N GLY A 365 12.89 0.90 -0.94
CA GLY A 365 13.75 1.59 0.04
C GLY A 365 13.01 2.63 0.88
N MET A 366 12.08 3.38 0.27
CA MET A 366 11.23 4.34 0.99
C MET A 366 10.22 3.63 1.91
N ILE A 367 9.67 2.48 1.51
CA ILE A 367 8.82 1.65 2.38
C ILE A 367 9.60 1.18 3.61
N ALA A 368 10.82 0.65 3.42
CA ALA A 368 11.69 0.26 4.53
C ALA A 368 11.98 1.43 5.47
N SER A 369 12.29 2.60 4.90
CA SER A 369 12.55 3.84 5.66
C SER A 369 11.33 4.31 6.46
N ALA A 370 10.12 4.15 5.93
CA ALA A 370 8.88 4.45 6.64
C ALA A 370 8.68 3.53 7.86
N GLY A 371 8.97 2.23 7.72
CA GLY A 371 8.98 1.30 8.85
C GLY A 371 9.96 1.71 9.95
N LEU A 372 11.17 2.13 9.57
CA LEU A 372 12.16 2.65 10.52
C LEU A 372 11.66 3.90 11.25
N LYS A 373 10.98 4.81 10.55
CA LYS A 373 10.40 6.00 11.15
C LYS A 373 9.35 5.65 12.22
N ILE A 374 8.47 4.68 11.95
CA ILE A 374 7.48 4.20 12.95
C ILE A 374 8.20 3.64 14.19
N ILE A 375 9.28 2.87 13.99
CA ILE A 375 10.09 2.33 15.07
C ILE A 375 10.74 3.46 15.90
N GLN A 376 11.22 4.52 15.25
CA GLN A 376 11.84 5.68 15.92
C GLN A 376 10.88 6.47 16.81
N GLU A 377 9.58 6.43 16.52
CA GLU A 377 8.55 7.07 17.35
C GLU A 377 8.24 6.25 18.63
N CYS A 378 8.83 5.04 18.76
CA CYS A 378 8.68 4.18 19.93
C CYS A 378 9.83 4.34 20.93
N GLU A 379 9.58 4.02 22.20
CA GLU A 379 10.65 3.86 23.20
C GLU A 379 11.49 2.61 22.90
N LEU A 380 12.72 2.80 22.40
CA LEU A 380 13.67 1.73 22.07
C LEU A 380 14.40 1.19 23.31
N ASN A 381 13.64 0.63 24.25
CA ASN A 381 14.18 -0.07 25.41
C ASN A 381 14.69 -1.48 25.04
N GLN A 382 15.36 -2.15 26.00
CA GLN A 382 15.92 -3.49 25.78
C GLN A 382 14.89 -4.51 25.29
N ARG A 383 13.63 -4.39 25.75
CA ARG A 383 12.51 -5.22 25.29
C ARG A 383 12.21 -4.98 23.81
N ALA A 384 11.99 -3.73 23.40
CA ALA A 384 11.71 -3.38 22.01
C ALA A 384 12.87 -3.81 21.09
N MET A 385 14.11 -3.59 21.52
CA MET A 385 15.30 -4.01 20.78
C MET A 385 15.37 -5.53 20.58
N LEU A 386 14.99 -6.33 21.59
CA LEU A 386 14.93 -7.79 21.45
C LEU A 386 13.85 -8.23 20.46
N ILE A 387 12.66 -7.62 20.51
CA ILE A 387 11.56 -7.91 19.56
C ILE A 387 12.03 -7.61 18.13
N ILE A 388 12.66 -6.46 17.92
CA ILE A 388 13.22 -6.06 16.62
C ILE A 388 14.29 -7.06 16.15
N ALA A 389 15.26 -7.39 17.01
CA ALA A 389 16.37 -8.26 16.66
C ALA A 389 15.91 -9.66 16.20
N VAL A 390 15.01 -10.30 16.96
CA VAL A 390 14.49 -11.63 16.62
C VAL A 390 13.66 -11.57 15.34
N SER A 391 12.78 -10.58 15.23
CA SER A 391 11.88 -10.47 14.06
C SER A 391 12.65 -10.19 12.77
N LEU A 392 13.67 -9.32 12.81
CA LEU A 392 14.55 -9.07 11.65
C LEU A 392 15.37 -10.30 11.28
N SER A 393 15.88 -11.02 12.29
CA SER A 393 16.66 -12.26 12.05
C SER A 393 15.83 -13.31 11.31
N LEU A 394 14.56 -13.48 11.70
CA LEU A 394 13.65 -14.40 11.01
C LEU A 394 13.21 -13.86 9.65
N GLY A 395 12.88 -12.58 9.57
CA GLY A 395 12.34 -11.95 8.36
C GLY A 395 13.33 -11.85 7.21
N ILE A 396 14.61 -11.65 7.51
CA ILE A 396 15.70 -11.55 6.53
C ILE A 396 16.42 -12.89 6.39
N GLY A 397 16.65 -13.59 7.51
CA GLY A 397 17.46 -14.80 7.54
C GLY A 397 16.80 -16.03 6.91
N LEU A 398 15.48 -16.21 7.09
CA LEU A 398 14.81 -17.39 6.52
C LEU A 398 14.78 -17.37 4.97
N PRO A 399 14.43 -16.26 4.30
CA PRO A 399 14.56 -16.18 2.85
C PRO A 399 16.01 -16.33 2.35
N ALA A 400 17.00 -15.89 3.15
CA ALA A 400 18.42 -16.01 2.80
C ALA A 400 18.97 -17.45 2.92
N VAL A 401 18.25 -18.35 3.61
CA VAL A 401 18.64 -19.75 3.80
C VAL A 401 17.50 -20.67 3.39
N GLU A 402 17.25 -20.74 2.08
CA GLU A 402 16.10 -21.48 1.51
C GLU A 402 16.03 -22.95 1.96
N ALA A 403 17.18 -23.60 2.17
CA ALA A 403 17.28 -24.98 2.65
C ALA A 403 16.51 -25.26 3.95
N ILE A 404 16.38 -24.27 4.86
CA ILE A 404 15.58 -24.42 6.09
C ILE A 404 14.09 -24.58 5.74
N SER A 405 13.62 -23.82 4.76
CA SER A 405 12.23 -23.88 4.33
C SER A 405 11.93 -25.16 3.54
N GLU A 406 12.91 -25.67 2.78
CA GLU A 406 12.78 -26.89 1.96
C GLU A 406 12.78 -28.18 2.78
N THR A 407 13.40 -28.18 3.95
CA THR A 407 13.44 -29.34 4.85
C THR A 407 12.20 -29.51 5.71
N MET A 408 11.30 -28.51 5.72
CA MET A 408 10.07 -28.57 6.50
C MET A 408 9.02 -29.48 5.84
N PRO A 409 8.35 -30.34 6.61
CA PRO A 409 7.33 -31.23 6.07
C PRO A 409 6.11 -30.46 5.59
N GLY A 410 5.59 -30.84 4.41
CA GLY A 410 4.37 -30.30 3.84
C GLY A 410 4.54 -28.85 3.34
N GLN A 411 3.47 -28.06 3.47
CA GLN A 411 3.39 -26.72 2.89
C GLN A 411 3.83 -25.60 3.86
N ALA A 412 4.24 -25.95 5.09
CA ALA A 412 4.69 -24.98 6.09
C ALA A 412 5.95 -24.21 5.65
N GLY A 413 6.81 -24.84 4.85
CA GLY A 413 8.00 -24.21 4.26
C GLY A 413 7.68 -22.97 3.44
N LEU A 414 6.51 -22.90 2.78
CA LEU A 414 6.11 -21.74 1.97
C LEU A 414 5.88 -20.48 2.82
N LEU A 415 5.32 -20.64 4.02
CA LEU A 415 5.13 -19.53 4.95
C LEU A 415 6.47 -19.03 5.51
N LEU A 416 7.40 -19.94 5.75
CA LEU A 416 8.76 -19.59 6.19
C LEU A 416 9.57 -18.91 5.09
N LYS A 417 9.43 -19.37 3.84
CA LYS A 417 10.09 -18.78 2.67
C LYS A 417 9.76 -17.31 2.47
N SER A 418 8.56 -16.87 2.88
CA SER A 418 8.21 -15.45 2.84
C SER A 418 9.07 -14.56 3.73
N GLY A 419 9.62 -15.10 4.84
CA GLY A 419 10.26 -14.37 5.93
C GLY A 419 9.30 -13.47 6.72
N LEU A 420 8.34 -12.83 6.05
CA LEU A 420 7.43 -11.86 6.63
C LEU A 420 6.46 -12.49 7.64
N VAL A 421 5.88 -13.64 7.31
CA VAL A 421 4.95 -14.36 8.22
C VAL A 421 5.64 -14.76 9.54
N PRO A 422 6.77 -15.51 9.53
CA PRO A 422 7.43 -15.89 10.78
C PRO A 422 7.91 -14.67 11.58
N ALA A 423 8.36 -13.61 10.92
CA ALA A 423 8.74 -12.38 11.60
C ALA A 423 7.54 -11.67 12.27
N ALA A 424 6.40 -11.55 11.57
CA ALA A 424 5.19 -10.97 12.14
C ALA A 424 4.68 -11.78 13.33
N VAL A 425 4.67 -13.11 13.22
CA VAL A 425 4.29 -14.01 14.32
C VAL A 425 5.25 -13.85 15.51
N ALA A 426 6.56 -13.85 15.27
CA ALA A 426 7.54 -13.65 16.33
C ALA A 426 7.38 -12.27 17.00
N ALA A 427 7.20 -11.20 16.23
CA ALA A 427 6.98 -9.86 16.74
C ALA A 427 5.73 -9.80 17.65
N LEU A 428 4.61 -10.38 17.18
CA LEU A 428 3.36 -10.43 17.94
C LEU A 428 3.50 -11.26 19.23
N LEU A 429 4.11 -12.44 19.16
CA LEU A 429 4.29 -13.31 20.32
C LEU A 429 5.22 -12.69 21.36
N LEU A 430 6.35 -12.16 20.93
CA LEU A 430 7.30 -11.51 21.83
C LEU A 430 6.70 -10.24 22.44
N ASP A 431 5.97 -9.44 21.65
CA ASP A 431 5.26 -8.28 22.20
C ASP A 431 4.13 -8.69 23.15
N ALA A 432 3.48 -9.83 22.94
CA ALA A 432 2.47 -10.34 23.86
C ALA A 432 3.07 -10.80 25.20
N ILE A 433 4.16 -11.58 25.15
CA ILE A 433 4.71 -12.35 26.29
C ILE A 433 5.75 -11.55 27.09
N LEU A 434 6.58 -10.73 26.45
CA LEU A 434 7.69 -10.08 27.16
C LEU A 434 7.18 -9.02 28.16
N PRO A 435 7.67 -9.05 29.42
CA PRO A 435 7.30 -8.10 30.45
C PRO A 435 7.85 -6.69 30.15
N GLY A 436 7.33 -5.68 30.85
CA GLY A 436 7.78 -4.28 30.66
C GLY A 436 7.14 -3.58 29.46
N LYS A 437 5.84 -3.84 29.20
CA LYS A 437 5.08 -3.07 28.22
C LYS A 437 5.05 -1.59 28.66
N PRO A 438 5.38 -0.64 27.77
CA PRO A 438 5.20 0.77 28.09
C PRO A 438 3.74 1.01 28.48
N THR A 439 3.53 1.70 29.60
CA THR A 439 2.19 2.13 30.01
C THR A 439 1.66 3.04 28.93
N ARG A 440 0.69 2.59 28.13
CA ARG A 440 0.00 3.48 27.21
C ARG A 440 -0.84 4.40 28.07
N GLU A 441 -0.50 5.68 28.13
CA GLU A 441 -1.44 6.66 28.66
C GLU A 441 -2.74 6.51 27.85
N PRO A 442 -3.89 6.32 28.54
CA PRO A 442 -5.17 6.41 27.86
C PRO A 442 -5.19 7.77 27.18
N ILE A 443 -5.42 7.81 25.88
CA ILE A 443 -5.72 9.06 25.18
C ILE A 443 -6.96 9.60 25.89
N GLU A 444 -6.80 10.61 26.74
CA GLU A 444 -7.89 11.23 27.46
C GLU A 444 -8.97 11.61 26.44
N ALA A 445 -10.14 10.97 26.58
CA ALA A 445 -11.33 11.44 25.90
C ALA A 445 -11.61 12.81 26.50
N ASP A 446 -11.28 13.87 25.76
CA ASP A 446 -11.45 15.26 26.17
C ASP A 446 -12.90 15.46 26.67
N GLU A 447 -13.06 15.49 28.00
CA GLU A 447 -14.34 15.66 28.69
C GLU A 447 -14.94 17.06 28.46
N THR A 448 -14.25 17.95 27.74
CA THR A 448 -14.77 19.28 27.41
C THR A 448 -15.98 19.28 26.47
N ALA A 449 -16.28 18.17 25.78
CA ALA A 449 -17.50 18.06 24.97
C ALA A 449 -18.78 17.77 25.81
N ALA A 450 -18.66 17.24 27.03
CA ALA A 450 -19.81 16.92 27.87
C ALA A 450 -20.32 18.14 28.68
N ALA A 451 -19.50 19.18 28.84
CA ALA A 451 -19.86 20.38 29.59
C ALA A 451 -20.71 21.38 28.77
N ALA A 452 -20.78 21.25 27.44
CA ALA A 452 -21.50 22.19 26.58
C ALA A 452 -23.03 21.96 26.53
N ASP A 453 -23.53 20.79 26.93
CA ASP A 453 -24.96 20.41 26.85
C ASP A 453 -25.75 20.66 28.15
N THR A 454 -25.19 21.41 29.11
CA THR A 454 -25.88 21.77 30.37
C THR A 454 -26.05 23.28 30.54
N VAL A 455 -26.40 23.99 29.46
CA VAL A 455 -27.00 25.32 29.59
C VAL A 455 -28.52 25.16 29.67
N THR A 456 -29.02 25.24 30.89
CA THR A 456 -30.46 25.27 31.22
C THR A 456 -31.16 26.46 30.56
N PRO A 457 -32.44 26.33 30.14
CA PRO A 457 -33.20 27.47 29.63
C PRO A 457 -33.65 28.32 30.82
N LYS A 458 -33.20 29.58 30.89
CA LYS A 458 -33.79 30.59 31.78
C LYS A 458 -34.85 31.39 31.02
N GLN A 459 -35.96 31.52 31.75
CA GLN A 459 -37.24 32.16 31.45
C GLN A 459 -37.13 33.62 31.03
#